data_AF-A0A7C1CKG0-F1
#
_entry.id   AF-A0A7C1CKG0-F1
#
_cell.length_a   1.000
_cell.length_b   1.000
_cell.length_c   1.000
_cell.angle_alpha   90.00
_cell.angle_beta   90.00
_cell.angle_gamma   90.00
#
_symmetry.space_group_name_H-M   'P 1'
#
loop_
_entity.id
_entity.type
_entity.pdbx_description
1 polymer ?
#
loop_
_entity_poly.entity_id
_entity_poly.type
_entity_poly.pdbx_seq_one_letter_code
_entity_poly.pdbx_strand_id
1 'polypeptide(L)'
;MTENKNPIDAWTVAVLLLWLAIFMAGLFPEIVFHTLRELGYVVTMRALVNSHWFITLACAGYLGWFTFNRCLESGDVADVALGKSVQILILGITAFLPLRMEQLPIYFSITIPFYRYLILSVVAVKAMAWLFLLTLLLRYYLIAGRLVFRNMPLMFPSAFFPQENEKKADPQSEEDTCDSSRQ
;
A
#
# COMPACT_ATOMS: atom_id res chain seq x y z
N MET A 1 -24.79 -1.17 8.02
CA MET A 1 -24.47 -2.57 8.35
C MET A 1 -23.12 -2.63 9.03
N THR A 2 -23.09 -2.84 10.34
CA THR A 2 -21.86 -3.13 11.08
C THR A 2 -21.46 -4.57 10.77
N GLU A 3 -20.48 -4.75 9.87
CA GLU A 3 -19.90 -6.06 9.55
C GLU A 3 -19.33 -6.63 10.86
N ASN A 4 -20.02 -7.63 11.41
CA ASN A 4 -19.66 -8.27 12.66
C ASN A 4 -18.36 -9.05 12.40
N LYS A 5 -17.32 -8.74 13.16
CA LYS A 5 -15.98 -9.31 12.93
C LYS A 5 -16.05 -10.83 13.12
N ASN A 6 -15.70 -11.59 12.08
CA ASN A 6 -15.54 -13.03 12.21
C ASN A 6 -14.55 -13.35 13.36
N PRO A 7 -14.81 -14.40 14.16
CA PRO A 7 -13.87 -14.82 15.20
C PRO A 7 -12.50 -15.11 14.58
N ILE A 8 -11.44 -14.93 15.37
CA ILE A 8 -10.06 -15.20 14.93
C ILE A 8 -9.98 -16.69 14.55
N ASP A 9 -10.05 -16.95 13.25
CA ASP A 9 -9.92 -18.29 12.68
C ASP A 9 -8.44 -18.62 12.39
N ALA A 10 -8.12 -19.91 12.32
CA ALA A 10 -6.77 -20.41 11.99
C ALA A 10 -6.27 -19.85 10.65
N TRP A 11 -7.18 -19.67 9.69
CA TRP A 11 -6.88 -19.03 8.41
C TRP A 11 -6.37 -17.59 8.57
N THR A 12 -7.01 -16.80 9.45
CA THR A 12 -6.60 -15.41 9.73
C THR A 12 -5.19 -15.36 10.30
N VAL A 13 -4.86 -16.29 11.19
CA VAL A 13 -3.51 -16.40 11.77
C VAL A 13 -2.48 -16.79 10.71
N ALA A 14 -2.79 -17.77 9.85
CA ALA A 14 -1.91 -18.19 8.77
C ALA A 14 -1.61 -17.06 7.78
N VAL A 15 -2.64 -16.29 7.40
CA VAL A 15 -2.48 -15.13 6.52
C VAL A 15 -1.67 -14.02 7.20
N LEU A 16 -1.87 -13.78 8.50
CA LEU A 16 -1.08 -12.80 9.25
C LEU A 16 0.39 -13.20 9.32
N LEU A 17 0.69 -14.48 9.56
CA LEU A 17 2.06 -15.00 9.54
C LEU A 17 2.71 -14.84 8.15
N LEU A 18 1.97 -15.10 7.08
CA LEU A 18 2.45 -14.88 5.72
C LEU A 18 2.78 -13.40 5.47
N TRP A 19 1.92 -12.49 5.93
CA TRP A 19 2.20 -11.06 5.84
C TRP A 19 3.44 -10.65 6.64
N LEU A 20 3.62 -11.19 7.85
CA LEU A 20 4.84 -10.94 8.63
C LEU A 20 6.08 -11.40 7.88
N ALA A 21 6.02 -12.55 7.20
CA ALA A 21 7.11 -13.00 6.35
C ALA A 21 7.39 -12.04 5.18
N ILE A 22 6.35 -11.52 4.52
CA ILE A 22 6.49 -10.50 3.46
C ILE A 22 7.11 -9.21 4.02
N PHE A 23 6.66 -8.74 5.18
CA PHE A 23 7.18 -7.53 5.81
C PHE A 23 8.64 -7.67 6.26
N MET A 24 9.01 -8.86 6.74
CA MET A 24 10.40 -9.20 7.06
C MET A 24 11.27 -9.24 5.80
N ALA A 25 10.75 -9.84 4.72
CA ALA A 25 11.46 -9.87 3.44
C ALA A 25 11.65 -8.47 2.83
N GLY A 26 10.64 -7.61 2.94
CA GLY A 26 10.74 -6.20 2.54
C GLY A 26 11.62 -5.35 3.46
N LEU A 27 11.82 -5.75 4.73
CA LEU A 27 12.70 -5.03 5.65
C LEU A 27 14.17 -5.18 5.26
N PHE A 28 14.56 -6.37 4.78
CA PHE A 28 15.92 -6.74 4.36
C PHE A 28 15.94 -7.31 2.92
N PRO A 29 15.60 -6.51 1.90
CA PRO A 29 15.54 -6.98 0.52
C PRO A 29 16.90 -7.50 0.03
N GLU A 30 18.01 -6.97 0.57
CA GLU A 30 19.37 -7.44 0.29
C GLU A 30 19.58 -8.90 0.65
N ILE A 31 19.32 -9.24 1.91
CA ILE A 31 19.53 -10.57 2.45
C ILE A 31 18.63 -11.58 1.74
N VAL A 32 17.36 -11.21 1.52
CA VAL A 32 16.38 -12.09 0.86
C VAL A 32 16.76 -12.37 -0.58
N PHE A 33 17.22 -11.36 -1.33
CA PHE A 33 17.68 -11.59 -2.69
C PHE A 33 18.90 -12.51 -2.73
N HIS A 34 19.89 -12.27 -1.87
CA HIS A 34 21.12 -13.08 -1.83
C HIS A 34 20.81 -14.53 -1.48
N THR A 35 19.94 -14.78 -0.51
CA THR A 35 19.50 -16.14 -0.13
C THR A 35 18.69 -16.82 -1.23
N LEU A 36 17.71 -16.13 -1.83
CA LEU A 36 16.94 -16.68 -2.97
C LEU A 36 17.85 -16.99 -4.16
N ARG A 37 18.86 -16.15 -4.40
CA ARG A 37 19.85 -16.36 -5.46
C ARG A 37 20.69 -17.62 -5.20
N GLU A 38 21.16 -17.78 -3.97
CA GLU A 38 21.98 -18.92 -3.56
C GLU A 38 21.19 -20.24 -3.68
N LEU A 39 19.94 -20.23 -3.24
CA LEU A 39 19.03 -21.38 -3.39
C LEU A 39 18.69 -21.69 -4.85
N GLY A 40 18.59 -20.67 -5.69
CA GLY A 40 18.21 -20.81 -7.10
C GLY A 40 19.35 -21.15 -8.05
N TYR A 41 20.61 -21.18 -7.59
CA TYR A 41 21.81 -21.39 -8.42
C TYR A 41 21.85 -20.52 -9.69
N VAL A 42 21.32 -19.29 -9.65
CA VAL A 42 21.10 -18.46 -10.86
C VAL A 42 22.35 -17.66 -11.27
N VAL A 43 22.77 -17.85 -12.53
CA VAL A 43 23.89 -17.14 -13.18
C VAL A 43 23.62 -15.63 -13.29
N THR A 44 24.62 -14.78 -13.02
CA THR A 44 24.47 -13.31 -13.03
C THR A 44 24.30 -12.75 -14.45
N MET A 45 23.07 -12.47 -14.87
CA MET A 45 22.81 -11.52 -15.95
C MET A 45 22.47 -10.14 -15.37
N ARG A 46 23.01 -9.05 -15.95
CA ARG A 46 22.61 -7.69 -15.58
C ARG A 46 21.20 -7.41 -16.11
N ALA A 47 20.19 -7.79 -15.32
CA ALA A 47 18.79 -7.47 -15.56
C ALA A 47 18.21 -6.77 -14.33
N LEU A 48 17.18 -5.94 -14.51
CA LEU A 48 16.51 -5.23 -13.42
C LEU A 48 15.88 -6.20 -12.41
N VAL A 49 15.43 -7.36 -12.89
CA VAL A 49 14.94 -8.50 -12.09
C VAL A 49 16.04 -9.11 -11.20
N ASN A 50 17.31 -8.89 -11.56
CA ASN A 50 18.48 -9.34 -10.82
C ASN A 50 19.02 -8.23 -9.88
N SER A 51 18.11 -7.51 -9.21
CA SER A 51 18.42 -6.43 -8.28
C SER A 51 17.50 -6.49 -7.06
N HIS A 52 18.05 -6.15 -5.89
CA HIS A 52 17.34 -6.01 -4.62
C HIS A 52 16.11 -5.09 -4.70
N TRP A 53 16.17 -4.09 -5.59
CA TRP A 53 15.07 -3.18 -5.88
C TRP A 53 13.81 -3.89 -6.40
N PHE A 54 13.95 -5.05 -7.05
CA PHE A 54 12.81 -5.82 -7.51
C PHE A 54 11.94 -6.28 -6.34
N ILE A 55 12.54 -6.72 -5.23
CA ILE A 55 11.80 -7.15 -4.02
C ILE A 55 11.06 -5.95 -3.43
N THR A 56 11.73 -4.81 -3.29
CA THR A 56 11.12 -3.56 -2.83
C THR A 56 9.91 -3.17 -3.67
N LEU A 57 10.06 -3.14 -4.99
CA LEU A 57 8.98 -2.77 -5.92
C LEU A 57 7.84 -3.79 -5.91
N ALA A 58 8.14 -5.09 -5.85
CA ALA A 58 7.13 -6.14 -5.79
C ALA A 58 6.32 -6.07 -4.49
N CYS A 59 6.98 -5.93 -3.33
CA CYS A 59 6.31 -5.81 -2.04
C CYS A 59 5.47 -4.53 -1.94
N ALA A 60 6.02 -3.39 -2.38
CA ALA A 60 5.30 -2.11 -2.37
C ALA A 60 4.12 -2.09 -3.35
N GLY A 61 4.32 -2.63 -4.56
CA GLY A 61 3.28 -2.78 -5.56
C GLY A 61 2.15 -3.69 -5.08
N TYR A 62 2.49 -4.80 -4.45
CA TYR A 62 1.51 -5.70 -3.85
C TYR A 62 0.71 -5.03 -2.73
N LEU A 63 1.36 -4.26 -1.84
CA LEU A 63 0.66 -3.49 -0.81
C LEU A 63 -0.30 -2.44 -1.39
N GLY A 64 0.13 -1.73 -2.43
CA GLY A 64 -0.71 -0.76 -3.14
C GLY A 64 -1.93 -1.43 -3.76
N TRP A 65 -1.72 -2.50 -4.53
CA TRP A 65 -2.78 -3.29 -5.14
C TRP A 65 -3.76 -3.89 -4.10
N PHE A 66 -3.22 -4.44 -3.01
CA PHE A 66 -4.03 -4.97 -1.92
C PHE A 66 -4.92 -3.88 -1.30
N THR A 67 -4.35 -2.71 -1.02
CA THR A 67 -5.08 -1.56 -0.49
C THR A 67 -6.18 -1.11 -1.45
N PHE A 68 -5.88 -1.01 -2.74
CA PHE A 68 -6.85 -0.63 -3.77
C PHE A 68 -8.08 -1.55 -3.77
N ASN A 69 -7.87 -2.87 -3.84
CA ASN A 69 -8.97 -3.84 -3.84
C ASN A 69 -9.77 -3.79 -2.54
N ARG A 70 -9.10 -3.64 -1.38
CA ARG A 70 -9.80 -3.55 -0.10
C ARG A 70 -10.62 -2.27 0.04
N CYS A 71 -10.16 -1.14 -0.53
CA CYS A 71 -10.94 0.09 -0.60
C CYS A 71 -12.18 -0.07 -1.48
N LEU A 72 -12.05 -0.66 -2.67
CA LEU A 72 -13.18 -0.93 -3.57
C LEU A 72 -14.22 -1.86 -2.91
N GLU A 73 -13.76 -2.94 -2.28
CA GLU A 73 -14.61 -3.87 -1.53
C GLU A 73 -15.29 -3.22 -0.30
N SER A 74 -14.78 -2.07 0.17
CA SER A 74 -15.36 -1.31 1.27
C SER A 74 -16.38 -0.25 0.79
N GLY A 75 -16.60 -0.14 -0.52
CA GLY A 75 -17.52 0.82 -1.13
C GLY A 75 -16.94 2.21 -1.36
N ASP A 76 -15.61 2.40 -1.30
CA ASP A 76 -14.99 3.67 -1.67
C ASP A 76 -15.04 3.88 -3.19
N VAL A 77 -15.15 5.14 -3.63
CA VAL A 77 -15.07 5.53 -5.05
C VAL A 77 -13.69 5.17 -5.62
N ALA A 78 -13.64 4.73 -6.87
CA ALA A 78 -12.42 4.25 -7.52
C ALA A 78 -11.26 5.27 -7.46
N ASP A 79 -11.54 6.56 -7.64
CA ASP A 79 -10.52 7.62 -7.57
C ASP A 79 -9.93 7.79 -6.16
N VAL A 80 -10.78 7.67 -5.14
CA VAL A 80 -10.39 7.73 -3.73
C VAL A 80 -9.58 6.49 -3.35
N ALA A 81 -10.01 5.31 -3.79
CA ALA A 81 -9.29 4.06 -3.62
C ALA A 81 -7.91 4.11 -4.28
N LEU A 82 -7.81 4.68 -5.49
CA LEU A 82 -6.55 4.87 -6.20
C LEU A 82 -5.63 5.80 -5.42
N GLY A 83 -6.12 6.95 -4.95
CA GLY A 83 -5.33 7.89 -4.15
C GLY A 83 -4.73 7.24 -2.89
N LYS A 84 -5.54 6.47 -2.15
CA LYS A 84 -5.07 5.70 -0.98
C LYS A 84 -4.04 4.63 -1.36
N SER A 85 -4.27 3.92 -2.47
CA SER A 85 -3.36 2.87 -2.94
C SER A 85 -1.99 3.42 -3.32
N VAL A 86 -1.93 4.57 -4.00
CA VAL A 86 -0.69 5.25 -4.39
C VAL A 86 0.05 5.74 -3.15
N GLN A 87 -0.67 6.30 -2.16
CA GLN A 87 -0.07 6.69 -0.89
C GLN A 87 0.57 5.49 -0.17
N ILE A 88 -0.11 4.34 -0.10
CA ILE A 88 0.45 3.12 0.48
C ILE A 88 1.62 2.59 -0.36
N LEU A 89 1.57 2.70 -1.68
CA LEU A 89 2.66 2.29 -2.56
C LEU A 89 3.93 3.11 -2.31
N ILE A 90 3.81 4.44 -2.24
CA ILE A 90 4.95 5.34 -1.92
C ILE A 90 5.49 5.02 -0.53
N LEU A 91 4.60 4.81 0.44
CA LEU A 91 5.00 4.43 1.80
C LEU A 91 5.69 3.06 1.83
N GLY A 92 5.22 2.11 1.03
CA GLY A 92 5.81 0.79 0.85
C GLY A 92 7.21 0.86 0.24
N ILE A 93 7.42 1.68 -0.79
CA ILE A 93 8.75 1.93 -1.36
C ILE A 93 9.69 2.51 -0.29
N THR A 94 9.19 3.45 0.50
CA THR A 94 9.97 4.08 1.59
C THR A 94 10.31 3.08 2.70
N ALA A 95 9.33 2.26 3.11
CA ALA A 95 9.49 1.25 4.15
C ALA A 95 10.43 0.12 3.72
N PHE A 96 10.37 -0.29 2.45
CA PHE A 96 11.16 -1.38 1.89
C PHE A 96 12.39 -0.89 1.13
N LEU A 97 12.79 0.37 1.32
CA LEU A 97 13.96 0.96 0.67
C LEU A 97 15.20 0.13 1.01
N PRO A 98 15.98 -0.34 0.01
CA PRO A 98 17.18 -1.12 0.25
C PRO A 98 18.23 -0.22 0.91
N LEU A 99 18.41 -0.41 2.21
CA LEU A 99 19.41 0.25 3.02
C LEU A 99 20.23 -0.83 3.71
N ARG A 100 21.55 -0.71 3.66
CA ARG A 100 22.49 -1.63 4.32
C ARG A 100 22.47 -1.43 5.85
N MET A 101 21.38 -1.86 6.49
CA MET A 101 21.17 -1.75 7.93
C MET A 101 22.25 -2.50 8.73
N GLU A 102 22.87 -3.52 8.14
CA GLU A 102 24.03 -4.24 8.69
C GLU A 102 25.23 -3.31 8.98
N GLN A 103 25.35 -2.21 8.23
CA GLN A 103 26.43 -1.24 8.37
C GLN A 103 26.09 -0.09 9.34
N LEU A 104 24.97 -0.18 10.08
CA LEU A 104 24.59 0.80 11.10
C LEU A 104 25.73 1.15 12.09
N PRO A 105 26.51 0.18 12.61
CA PRO A 105 27.62 0.50 13.52
C PRO A 105 28.67 1.41 12.88
N ILE A 106 28.91 1.24 11.57
CA ILE A 106 29.84 2.07 10.79
C ILE A 106 29.28 3.48 10.64
N TYR A 107 27.96 3.64 10.50
CA TYR A 107 27.34 4.97 10.38
C TYR A 107 27.49 5.81 11.66
N PHE A 108 27.54 5.19 12.83
CA PHE A 108 27.83 5.90 14.09
C PHE A 108 29.29 6.37 14.20
N SER A 109 30.21 5.71 13.50
CA SER A 109 31.64 6.05 13.47
C SER A 109 32.00 7.21 12.53
N ILE A 110 31.03 7.72 11.76
CA ILE A 110 31.26 8.85 10.84
C ILE A 110 31.51 10.13 11.64
N THR A 111 32.72 10.68 11.49
CA THR A 111 33.18 11.88 12.21
C THR A 111 32.44 13.16 11.80
N ILE A 112 31.91 13.21 10.57
CA ILE A 112 31.20 14.39 10.05
C ILE A 112 29.74 14.37 10.54
N PRO A 113 29.30 15.32 11.38
CA PRO A 113 28.00 15.26 12.05
C PRO A 113 26.82 15.35 11.08
N PHE A 114 26.96 16.12 9.99
CA PHE A 114 25.89 16.29 9.00
C PHE A 114 25.48 14.96 8.34
N TYR A 115 26.45 14.20 7.81
CA TYR A 115 26.17 12.90 7.18
C TYR A 115 25.61 11.88 8.17
N ARG A 116 26.09 11.89 9.42
CA ARG A 116 25.59 11.03 10.49
C ARG A 116 24.11 11.27 10.75
N TYR A 117 23.70 12.51 10.95
CA TYR A 117 22.29 12.83 11.19
C TYR A 117 21.40 12.57 9.97
N LEU A 118 21.91 12.80 8.76
CA LEU A 118 21.19 12.50 7.52
C LEU A 118 20.92 11.00 7.37
N ILE A 119 21.92 10.15 7.60
CA ILE A 119 21.73 8.70 7.49
C ILE A 119 20.78 8.20 8.59
N LEU A 120 20.95 8.67 9.83
CA LEU A 120 20.06 8.31 10.94
C LEU A 120 18.61 8.74 10.70
N SER A 121 18.39 9.93 10.12
CA SER A 121 17.03 10.39 9.81
C SER A 121 16.38 9.52 8.73
N VAL A 122 17.12 9.13 7.69
CA VAL A 122 16.63 8.21 6.66
C VAL A 122 16.25 6.85 7.26
N VAL A 123 17.10 6.29 8.13
CA VAL A 123 16.82 5.03 8.83
C VAL A 123 15.59 5.16 9.73
N ALA A 124 15.46 6.27 10.47
CA ALA A 124 14.31 6.54 11.32
C ALA A 124 13.01 6.66 10.51
N VAL A 125 13.03 7.37 9.38
CA VAL A 125 11.87 7.51 8.48
C VAL A 125 11.47 6.15 7.90
N LYS A 126 12.45 5.33 7.46
CA LYS A 126 12.18 3.95 6.99
C LYS A 126 11.52 3.11 8.09
N ALA A 127 12.06 3.13 9.30
CA ALA A 127 11.51 2.38 10.44
C ALA A 127 10.10 2.84 10.79
N MET A 128 9.84 4.15 10.79
CA MET A 128 8.49 4.69 11.02
C MET A 128 7.52 4.29 9.91
N ALA A 129 7.91 4.35 8.64
CA ALA A 129 7.08 3.91 7.52
C ALA A 129 6.73 2.42 7.62
N TRP A 130 7.72 1.59 7.95
CA TRP A 130 7.53 0.15 8.14
C TRP A 130 6.58 -0.16 9.31
N LEU A 131 6.80 0.49 10.47
CA LEU A 131 5.93 0.33 11.65
C LEU A 131 4.51 0.82 11.39
N PHE A 132 4.35 1.91 10.64
CA PHE A 132 3.03 2.41 10.24
C PHE A 132 2.28 1.39 9.40
N LEU A 133 2.92 0.84 8.35
CA LEU A 133 2.33 -0.17 7.48
C LEU A 133 1.99 -1.46 8.25
N LEU A 134 2.89 -1.90 9.13
CA LEU A 134 2.66 -3.06 9.99
C LEU A 134 1.46 -2.83 10.91
N THR A 135 1.37 -1.65 11.53
CA THR A 135 0.25 -1.28 12.41
C THR A 135 -1.07 -1.23 11.65
N LEU A 136 -1.07 -0.70 10.42
CA LEU A 136 -2.26 -0.68 9.56
C LEU A 136 -2.73 -2.10 9.27
N LEU A 137 -1.80 -3.00 8.93
CA LEU A 137 -2.09 -4.39 8.66
C LEU A 137 -2.61 -5.13 9.92
N LEU A 138 -1.98 -4.94 11.08
CA LEU A 138 -2.45 -5.52 12.33
C LEU A 138 -3.85 -5.02 12.67
N ARG A 139 -4.13 -3.72 12.51
CA ARG A 139 -5.47 -3.17 12.73
C ARG A 139 -6.50 -3.77 11.78
N TYR A 140 -6.13 -4.01 10.53
CA TYR A 140 -6.99 -4.67 9.55
C TYR A 140 -7.39 -6.08 10.02
N TYR A 141 -6.43 -6.93 10.39
CA TYR A 141 -6.74 -8.32 10.82
C TYR A 141 -7.30 -8.42 12.26
N LEU A 142 -6.84 -7.58 13.19
CA LEU A 142 -7.13 -7.73 14.62
C LEU A 142 -8.25 -6.83 15.15
N ILE A 143 -8.61 -5.73 14.50
CA ILE A 143 -9.54 -4.76 15.12
C ILE A 143 -10.73 -4.44 14.22
N ALA A 144 -10.48 -3.79 13.08
CA ALA A 144 -11.54 -3.06 12.39
C ALA A 144 -11.80 -3.56 10.95
N GLY A 145 -11.05 -4.55 10.47
CA GLY A 145 -11.27 -5.12 9.13
C GLY A 145 -11.28 -4.02 8.07
N ARG A 146 -12.31 -4.04 7.22
CA ARG A 146 -12.54 -3.10 6.13
C ARG A 146 -12.63 -1.63 6.56
N LEU A 147 -13.07 -1.34 7.79
CA LEU A 147 -13.23 0.03 8.28
C LEU A 147 -11.90 0.79 8.42
N VAL A 148 -10.77 0.09 8.55
CA VAL A 148 -9.44 0.71 8.61
C VAL A 148 -9.14 1.46 7.30
N PHE A 149 -9.47 0.86 6.17
CA PHE A 149 -9.23 1.45 4.86
C PHE A 149 -10.21 2.58 4.56
N ARG A 150 -11.45 2.48 5.02
CA ARG A 150 -12.44 3.56 4.90
C ARG A 150 -12.02 4.81 5.67
N ASN A 151 -11.54 4.64 6.91
CA ASN A 151 -11.14 5.74 7.79
C ASN A 151 -9.70 6.24 7.54
N MET A 152 -9.00 5.73 6.52
CA MET A 152 -7.65 6.18 6.22
C MET A 152 -7.67 7.63 5.68
N PRO A 153 -6.95 8.58 6.31
CA PRO A 153 -6.91 9.96 5.84
C PRO A 153 -6.17 10.03 4.50
N LEU A 154 -6.78 10.70 3.52
CA LEU A 154 -6.15 10.98 2.24
C LEU A 154 -5.18 12.16 2.41
N MET A 155 -3.90 11.91 2.12
CA MET A 155 -2.89 12.97 2.08
C MET A 155 -2.86 13.71 0.74
N PHE A 156 -3.48 13.13 -0.30
CA PHE A 156 -3.54 13.73 -1.63
C PHE A 156 -4.93 14.34 -1.88
N PRO A 157 -5.05 15.68 -2.00
CA PRO A 157 -6.31 16.37 -2.26
C PRO A 157 -6.90 16.08 -3.65
N SER A 158 -6.13 15.46 -4.56
CA SER A 158 -6.56 15.21 -5.94
C SER A 158 -7.73 14.24 -6.05
N ALA A 159 -8.06 13.48 -5.00
CA ALA A 159 -9.22 12.60 -4.95
C ALA A 159 -10.46 13.23 -4.29
N PHE A 160 -10.39 14.51 -3.89
CA PHE A 160 -11.53 15.22 -3.29
C PHE A 160 -12.54 15.75 -4.30
N PHE A 161 -12.35 15.56 -5.61
CA PHE A 161 -13.34 16.01 -6.59
C PHE A 161 -14.61 15.18 -6.44
N PRO A 162 -15.70 15.76 -5.89
CA PRO A 162 -16.98 15.10 -5.94
C PRO A 162 -17.35 15.05 -7.42
N GLN A 163 -17.73 13.89 -7.93
CA GLN A 163 -18.51 13.82 -9.17
C GLN A 163 -19.84 14.56 -8.93
N GLU A 164 -19.83 15.88 -9.07
CA GLU A 164 -21.04 16.72 -9.11
C GLU A 164 -21.61 16.79 -10.54
N ASN A 165 -21.07 16.02 -11.49
CA ASN A 165 -21.37 16.16 -12.92
C ASN A 165 -21.98 14.93 -13.62
N GLU A 166 -22.49 13.92 -12.90
CA GLU A 166 -23.25 12.80 -13.50
C GLU A 166 -24.76 12.84 -13.21
N LYS A 167 -25.33 14.02 -12.90
CA LYS A 167 -26.78 14.20 -12.74
C LYS A 167 -27.46 15.22 -13.66
N LYS A 168 -26.76 15.73 -14.68
CA LYS A 168 -27.36 16.59 -15.71
C LYS A 168 -26.94 16.18 -17.12
N ALA A 169 -27.36 15.00 -17.53
CA ALA A 169 -27.47 14.65 -18.94
C ALA A 169 -28.54 13.56 -19.11
N ASP A 170 -29.77 13.87 -18.71
CA ASP A 170 -30.93 13.12 -19.16
C ASP A 170 -31.94 14.13 -19.75
N PRO A 171 -31.94 14.35 -21.07
CA PRO A 171 -33.04 14.98 -21.76
C PRO A 171 -33.93 13.88 -22.34
N GLN A 172 -34.77 13.26 -21.51
CA GLN A 172 -35.97 12.58 -21.98
C GLN A 172 -37.20 13.31 -21.43
N SER A 173 -37.79 14.18 -22.26
CA SER A 173 -39.24 14.41 -22.35
C SER A 173 -39.55 15.48 -23.42
N GLU A 174 -39.19 15.22 -24.68
CA GLU A 174 -39.90 15.81 -25.82
C GLU A 174 -40.56 14.65 -26.59
N GLU A 175 -41.57 14.04 -26.00
CA GLU A 175 -42.64 13.40 -26.76
C GLU A 175 -43.90 13.33 -25.88
N ASP A 176 -45.04 13.66 -26.49
CA ASP A 176 -46.43 13.52 -26.04
C ASP A 176 -47.04 14.52 -25.05
N THR A 177 -47.50 15.66 -25.59
CA THR A 177 -48.90 16.09 -25.40
C THR A 177 -49.33 16.98 -26.58
N CYS A 178 -49.84 16.38 -27.66
CA CYS A 178 -51.07 16.85 -28.33
C CYS A 178 -51.44 15.87 -29.45
N ASP A 179 -52.13 14.77 -29.12
CA ASP A 179 -52.99 14.11 -30.10
C ASP A 179 -54.45 14.33 -29.72
N SER A 180 -55.18 14.90 -30.68
CA SER A 180 -56.59 14.68 -30.99
C SER A 180 -57.60 14.60 -29.84
N SER A 181 -58.40 15.67 -29.70
CA SER A 181 -59.84 15.52 -29.45
C SER A 181 -60.64 16.64 -30.10
N ARG A 182 -61.40 16.24 -31.12
CA ARG A 182 -62.59 16.88 -31.70
C ARG A 182 -63.45 17.62 -30.66
N GLN A 183 -63.86 18.85 -30.98
CA GLN A 183 -65.28 19.24 -31.19
C GLN A 183 -65.36 20.67 -31.74
#